data_AF-A0A2A9EIA5-F1
#
_entry.id   AF-A0A2A9EIA5-F1
#
_cell.length_a   1.000
_cell.length_b   1.000
_cell.length_c   1.000
_cell.angle_alpha   90.00
_cell.angle_beta   90.00
_cell.angle_gamma   90.00
#
_symmetry.space_group_name_H-M   'P 1'
#
loop_
_entity.id
_entity.type
_entity.pdbx_description
1 polymer ?
#
loop_
_entity_poly.entity_id
_entity_poly.type
_entity_poly.pdbx_seq_one_letter_code
_entity_poly.pdbx_strand_id
1 'polypeptide(L)'
;MTRVAAIDCGTNSIRLLVADIEPDGTGGHRLTDVERRMEIVRLGQGVDRTGRLDPAALDRTLAAARDYAAQCRALGVERTRFVATSATRDAENRQDFVDGVRDALGVVPEVVSGEEEAALSFAGAVSVLDPAHAGPYLVVDIGGGSTELVLGDGTPRAALSMDVGCVRLTERHLRTDPPTPQEEEAARADVRRMLDDASAVVPLGRARTLVGLAGSVTTVTAHALRLPAYDPAAIDGAALEADRVLNSCSALLHAPHADRAAMGFMHPGRVDVIGAGALIWSEIVARVASEVAAGGGALGPVVTSEHDILDGIALSLVR
;
A
#
# COMPACT_ATOMS: atom_id res chain seq x y z
N MET A 1 -7.02 -25.52 11.30
CA MET A 1 -7.19 -24.79 10.05
C MET A 1 -8.45 -23.97 10.16
N THR A 2 -8.35 -22.67 9.93
CA THR A 2 -9.50 -21.76 9.85
C THR A 2 -9.42 -21.06 8.52
N ARG A 3 -10.47 -21.14 7.70
CA ARG A 3 -10.51 -20.40 6.43
C ARG A 3 -11.05 -18.99 6.67
N VAL A 4 -10.24 -17.98 6.35
CA VAL A 4 -10.57 -16.58 6.58
C VAL A 4 -10.65 -15.80 5.28
N ALA A 5 -11.37 -14.68 5.29
CA ALA A 5 -11.33 -13.66 4.24
C ALA A 5 -10.93 -12.31 4.84
N ALA A 6 -9.84 -11.77 4.32
CA ALA A 6 -9.46 -10.38 4.52
C ALA A 6 -9.89 -9.58 3.30
N ILE A 7 -10.55 -8.44 3.54
CA ILE A 7 -10.91 -7.50 2.49
C ILE A 7 -10.35 -6.14 2.88
N ASP A 8 -9.52 -5.58 2.01
CA ASP A 8 -8.98 -4.23 2.12
C ASP A 8 -9.62 -3.35 1.05
N CYS A 9 -10.28 -2.28 1.47
CA CYS A 9 -10.88 -1.29 0.59
C CYS A 9 -10.18 0.05 0.74
N GLY A 10 -9.16 0.26 -0.09
CA GLY A 10 -8.40 1.49 -0.15
C GLY A 10 -8.93 2.51 -1.16
N THR A 11 -8.16 3.58 -1.35
CA THR A 11 -8.50 4.69 -2.24
C THR A 11 -8.54 4.30 -3.72
N ASN A 12 -7.63 3.45 -4.18
CA ASN A 12 -7.52 3.08 -5.60
C ASN A 12 -8.16 1.71 -5.91
N SER A 13 -8.01 0.75 -5.00
CA SER A 13 -8.35 -0.65 -5.21
C SER A 13 -9.13 -1.24 -4.04
N ILE A 14 -9.95 -2.25 -4.31
CA ILE A 14 -10.49 -3.17 -3.31
C ILE A 14 -9.89 -4.55 -3.54
N ARG A 15 -9.42 -5.20 -2.48
CA ARG A 15 -8.66 -6.46 -2.53
C ARG A 15 -9.32 -7.51 -1.65
N LEU A 16 -9.21 -8.76 -2.06
CA LEU A 16 -9.67 -9.94 -1.32
C LEU A 16 -8.51 -10.92 -1.17
N LEU A 17 -8.30 -11.40 0.04
CA LEU A 17 -7.50 -12.58 0.34
C LEU A 17 -8.36 -13.58 1.06
N VAL A 18 -8.60 -14.73 0.44
CA VAL A 18 -9.07 -15.92 1.14
C VAL A 18 -7.85 -16.77 1.45
N ALA A 19 -7.66 -17.11 2.72
CA ALA A 19 -6.52 -17.85 3.17
C ALA A 19 -6.90 -18.92 4.21
N ASP A 20 -6.15 -20.01 4.18
CA ASP A 20 -6.18 -21.02 5.21
C ASP A 20 -5.11 -20.72 6.24
N ILE A 21 -5.52 -20.57 7.50
CA ILE A 21 -4.60 -20.26 8.59
C ILE A 21 -4.53 -21.42 9.59
N GLU A 22 -3.31 -21.84 9.89
CA GLU A 22 -3.01 -22.95 10.78
C GLU A 22 -1.93 -22.56 11.81
N PRO A 23 -2.00 -23.06 13.05
CA PRO A 23 -0.87 -22.94 13.97
C PRO A 23 0.38 -23.59 13.38
N ASP A 24 1.52 -22.91 13.46
CA ASP A 24 2.79 -23.40 12.90
C ASP A 24 3.59 -24.30 13.85
N GLY A 25 3.10 -24.51 15.07
CA GLY A 25 3.76 -25.30 16.12
C GLY A 25 4.83 -24.55 16.92
N THR A 26 5.13 -23.30 16.57
CA THR A 26 6.08 -22.42 17.27
C THR A 26 5.40 -21.28 18.04
N GLY A 27 4.06 -21.27 18.06
CA GLY A 27 3.25 -20.20 18.64
C GLY A 27 2.85 -19.12 17.62
N GLY A 28 3.24 -19.27 16.36
CA GLY A 28 2.79 -18.44 15.25
C GLY A 28 1.73 -19.12 14.39
N HIS A 29 1.46 -18.51 13.24
CA HIS A 29 0.48 -18.97 12.28
C HIS A 29 1.08 -19.04 10.88
N ARG A 30 0.86 -20.15 10.19
CA ARG A 30 1.11 -20.28 8.76
C ARG A 30 -0.14 -19.85 8.01
N LEU A 31 -0.01 -18.85 7.16
CA LEU A 31 -1.02 -18.40 6.21
C LEU A 31 -0.74 -19.07 4.85
N THR A 32 -1.76 -19.67 4.24
CA THR A 32 -1.69 -20.23 2.88
C THR A 32 -2.77 -19.61 2.02
N ASP A 33 -2.37 -18.92 0.95
CA ASP A 33 -3.29 -18.30 -0.01
C ASP A 33 -4.18 -19.37 -0.68
N VAL A 34 -5.49 -19.13 -0.64
CA VAL A 34 -6.50 -19.91 -1.38
C VAL A 34 -6.94 -19.12 -2.62
N GLU A 35 -7.19 -17.82 -2.46
CA GLU A 35 -7.58 -16.91 -3.53
C GLU A 35 -7.09 -15.50 -3.18
N ARG A 36 -6.43 -14.81 -4.11
CA ARG A 36 -6.04 -13.41 -3.98
C ARG A 36 -6.54 -12.63 -5.19
N ARG A 37 -7.36 -11.60 -4.96
CA ARG A 37 -7.93 -10.75 -6.01
C ARG A 37 -7.74 -9.28 -5.70
N MET A 38 -7.68 -8.49 -6.77
CA MET A 38 -7.58 -7.04 -6.68
C MET A 38 -8.38 -6.44 -7.84
N GLU A 39 -9.24 -5.48 -7.51
CA GLU A 39 -10.04 -4.74 -8.48
C GLU A 39 -9.78 -3.25 -8.32
N ILE A 40 -9.57 -2.55 -9.43
CA ILE A 40 -9.38 -1.09 -9.43
C ILE A 40 -10.75 -0.42 -9.47
N VAL A 41 -11.20 0.04 -8.31
CA VAL A 41 -12.51 0.69 -8.14
C VAL A 41 -12.43 2.21 -8.07
N ARG A 42 -11.25 2.76 -7.76
CA ARG A 42 -10.99 4.20 -7.57
C ARG A 42 -11.98 4.86 -6.63
N LEU A 43 -12.25 4.23 -5.47
CA LEU A 43 -13.20 4.72 -4.47
C LEU A 43 -12.91 6.16 -4.05
N GLY A 44 -11.62 6.51 -3.94
CA GLY A 44 -11.17 7.83 -3.53
C GLY A 44 -11.10 8.88 -4.63
N GLN A 45 -11.58 8.60 -5.85
CA GLN A 45 -11.54 9.57 -6.95
C GLN A 45 -12.23 10.87 -6.56
N GLY A 46 -11.52 11.99 -6.61
CA GLY A 46 -12.03 13.31 -6.27
C GLY A 46 -12.37 13.52 -4.79
N VAL A 47 -12.12 12.57 -3.89
CA VAL A 47 -12.41 12.71 -2.45
C VAL A 47 -11.57 13.84 -1.85
N ASP A 48 -10.30 13.96 -2.23
CA ASP A 48 -9.40 14.99 -1.71
C ASP A 48 -9.93 16.41 -1.93
N ARG A 49 -10.58 16.63 -3.09
CA ARG A 49 -11.16 17.91 -3.47
C ARG A 49 -12.57 18.13 -2.93
N THR A 50 -13.37 17.07 -2.83
CA THR A 50 -14.82 17.18 -2.59
C THR A 50 -15.25 16.80 -1.18
N GLY A 51 -14.41 16.08 -0.44
CA GLY A 51 -14.76 15.47 0.85
C GLY A 51 -15.82 14.37 0.74
N ARG A 52 -16.12 13.84 -0.45
CA ARG A 52 -17.24 12.92 -0.67
C ARG A 52 -16.88 11.80 -1.65
N LEU A 53 -17.42 10.62 -1.41
CA LEU A 53 -17.35 9.49 -2.34
C LEU A 53 -18.23 9.78 -3.56
N ASP A 54 -17.63 9.65 -4.74
CA ASP A 54 -18.36 9.75 -6.01
C ASP A 54 -19.36 8.57 -6.15
N PRO A 55 -20.63 8.82 -6.53
CA PRO A 55 -21.64 7.75 -6.63
C PRO A 55 -21.24 6.61 -7.57
N ALA A 56 -20.59 6.91 -8.70
CA ALA A 56 -20.17 5.87 -9.63
C ALA A 56 -18.99 5.05 -9.07
N ALA A 57 -18.10 5.66 -8.30
CA ALA A 57 -17.04 4.94 -7.58
C ALA A 57 -17.62 4.03 -6.48
N LEU A 58 -18.61 4.53 -5.75
CA LEU A 58 -19.33 3.75 -4.75
C LEU A 58 -20.02 2.52 -5.38
N ASP A 59 -20.75 2.70 -6.48
CA ASP A 59 -21.43 1.61 -7.19
C ASP A 59 -20.47 0.51 -7.66
N ARG A 60 -19.32 0.90 -8.25
CA ARG A 60 -18.27 -0.04 -8.66
C ARG A 60 -17.71 -0.81 -7.47
N THR A 61 -17.50 -0.12 -6.35
CA THR A 61 -16.93 -0.71 -5.14
C THR A 61 -17.90 -1.70 -4.49
N LEU A 62 -19.19 -1.34 -4.41
CA LEU A 62 -20.24 -2.22 -3.89
C LEU A 62 -20.51 -3.42 -4.81
N ALA A 63 -20.32 -3.27 -6.12
CA ALA A 63 -20.36 -4.40 -7.06
C ALA A 63 -19.22 -5.40 -6.76
N ALA A 64 -17.98 -4.93 -6.64
CA ALA A 64 -16.83 -5.77 -6.28
C ALA A 64 -17.01 -6.43 -4.90
N ALA A 65 -17.55 -5.70 -3.92
CA ALA A 65 -17.87 -6.25 -2.60
C ALA A 65 -18.89 -7.41 -2.68
N ARG A 66 -19.96 -7.27 -3.48
CA ARG A 66 -20.92 -8.37 -3.72
C ARG A 66 -20.27 -9.59 -4.38
N ASP A 67 -19.36 -9.37 -5.33
CA ASP A 67 -18.63 -10.45 -5.98
C ASP A 67 -17.69 -11.18 -5.00
N TYR A 68 -17.02 -10.44 -4.11
CA TYR A 68 -16.23 -11.01 -3.03
C TYR A 68 -17.09 -11.79 -2.04
N ALA A 69 -18.28 -11.28 -1.68
CA ALA A 69 -19.22 -12.01 -0.83
C ALA A 69 -19.62 -13.37 -1.43
N ALA A 70 -19.86 -13.42 -2.75
CA ALA A 70 -20.18 -14.66 -3.45
C ALA A 70 -19.01 -15.66 -3.42
N GLN A 71 -17.78 -15.18 -3.60
CA GLN A 71 -16.57 -16.00 -3.53
C GLN A 71 -16.32 -16.53 -2.12
N CYS A 72 -16.44 -15.70 -1.08
CA CYS A 72 -16.29 -16.14 0.31
C CYS A 72 -17.27 -17.27 0.65
N ARG A 73 -18.52 -17.18 0.18
CA ARG A 73 -19.51 -18.27 0.32
C ARG A 73 -19.10 -19.54 -0.44
N ALA A 74 -18.65 -19.39 -1.69
CA ALA A 74 -18.25 -20.53 -2.52
C ALA A 74 -17.01 -21.26 -1.95
N LEU A 75 -16.07 -20.52 -1.36
CA LEU A 75 -14.85 -21.05 -0.78
C LEU A 75 -15.03 -21.55 0.66
N GLY A 76 -16.20 -21.37 1.27
CA GLY A 76 -16.47 -21.83 2.63
C GLY A 76 -15.73 -21.02 3.70
N VAL A 77 -15.60 -19.71 3.52
CA VAL A 77 -14.97 -18.81 4.50
C VAL A 77 -15.75 -18.83 5.83
N GLU A 78 -15.04 -19.00 6.93
CA GLU A 78 -15.60 -19.05 8.29
C GLU A 78 -15.57 -17.70 8.98
N ARG A 79 -14.56 -16.87 8.72
CA ARG A 79 -14.38 -15.54 9.32
C ARG A 79 -14.03 -14.53 8.25
N THR A 80 -14.72 -13.39 8.25
CA THR A 80 -14.44 -12.29 7.31
C THR A 80 -14.17 -11.01 8.09
N ARG A 81 -13.11 -10.29 7.72
CA ARG A 81 -12.85 -8.92 8.18
C ARG A 81 -12.74 -8.01 6.98
N PHE A 82 -13.53 -6.94 6.99
CA PHE A 82 -13.52 -5.92 5.96
C PHE A 82 -12.98 -4.63 6.56
N VAL A 83 -11.87 -4.14 6.03
CA VAL A 83 -11.24 -2.88 6.42
C VAL A 83 -11.41 -1.87 5.29
N ALA A 84 -11.73 -0.63 5.65
CA ALA A 84 -11.78 0.51 4.74
C ALA A 84 -10.84 1.61 5.25
N THR A 85 -10.07 2.21 4.34
CA THR A 85 -8.97 3.10 4.72
C THR A 85 -9.19 4.56 4.31
N SER A 86 -8.13 5.27 3.91
CA SER A 86 -8.06 6.73 3.75
C SER A 86 -9.25 7.36 3.02
N ALA A 87 -9.67 6.83 1.86
CA ALA A 87 -10.79 7.40 1.11
C ALA A 87 -12.11 7.41 1.90
N THR A 88 -12.38 6.35 2.66
CA THR A 88 -13.61 6.23 3.45
C THR A 88 -13.52 7.04 4.75
N ARG A 89 -12.32 7.19 5.34
CA ARG A 89 -12.09 8.07 6.49
C ARG A 89 -12.42 9.53 6.15
N ASP A 90 -11.98 9.98 4.98
CA ASP A 90 -12.09 11.38 4.54
C ASP A 90 -13.50 11.78 4.09
N ALA A 91 -14.33 10.80 3.71
CA ALA A 91 -15.61 11.08 3.09
C ALA A 91 -16.73 11.38 4.10
N GLU A 92 -17.41 12.51 3.92
CA GLU A 92 -18.60 12.90 4.68
C GLU A 92 -19.75 11.89 4.54
N ASN A 93 -19.91 11.31 3.35
CA ASN A 93 -20.95 10.33 3.03
C ASN A 93 -20.49 8.87 3.16
N ARG A 94 -19.48 8.60 3.99
CA ARG A 94 -19.00 7.23 4.27
C ARG A 94 -20.10 6.27 4.74
N GLN A 95 -21.19 6.76 5.33
CA GLN A 95 -22.28 5.89 5.77
C GLN A 95 -22.95 5.17 4.60
N ASP A 96 -23.06 5.81 3.43
CA ASP A 96 -23.61 5.19 2.21
C ASP A 96 -22.79 3.95 1.81
N PHE A 97 -21.46 4.03 1.99
CA PHE A 97 -20.55 2.91 1.80
C PHE A 97 -20.69 1.84 2.88
N VAL A 98 -20.73 2.23 4.16
CA VAL A 98 -20.85 1.30 5.29
C VAL A 98 -22.12 0.46 5.18
N ASP A 99 -23.25 1.11 4.90
CA ASP A 99 -24.54 0.43 4.74
C ASP A 99 -24.54 -0.48 3.51
N GLY A 100 -23.99 -0.01 2.38
CA GLY A 100 -23.89 -0.80 1.16
C GLY A 100 -23.03 -2.07 1.32
N VAL A 101 -21.89 -1.99 2.03
CA VAL A 101 -21.05 -3.16 2.31
C VAL A 101 -21.74 -4.13 3.27
N ARG A 102 -22.42 -3.61 4.30
CA ARG A 102 -23.20 -4.43 5.23
C ARG A 102 -24.28 -5.21 4.50
N ASP A 103 -24.99 -4.57 3.58
CA ASP A 103 -26.03 -5.23 2.78
C ASP A 103 -25.45 -6.27 1.80
N ALA A 104 -24.22 -6.05 1.30
CA ALA A 104 -23.55 -6.94 0.36
C ALA A 104 -22.93 -8.19 1.02
N LEU A 105 -22.26 -8.03 2.17
CA LEU A 105 -21.48 -9.09 2.81
C LEU A 105 -22.06 -9.59 4.14
N GLY A 106 -22.98 -8.84 4.76
CA GLY A 106 -23.44 -9.12 6.11
C GLY A 106 -22.42 -8.79 7.21
N VAL A 107 -21.32 -8.12 6.87
CA VAL A 107 -20.31 -7.62 7.82
C VAL A 107 -20.28 -6.09 7.79
N VAL A 108 -20.04 -5.47 8.94
CA VAL A 108 -19.84 -4.02 9.00
C VAL A 108 -18.38 -3.75 8.64
N PRO A 109 -18.09 -2.92 7.61
CA PRO A 109 -16.72 -2.54 7.32
C PRO A 109 -16.15 -1.68 8.45
N GLU A 110 -14.92 -1.99 8.84
CA GLU A 110 -14.17 -1.23 9.83
C GLU A 110 -13.45 -0.08 9.12
N VAL A 111 -13.86 1.16 9.40
CA VAL A 111 -13.13 2.35 8.95
C VAL A 111 -11.99 2.60 9.94
N VAL A 112 -10.84 1.97 9.68
CA VAL A 112 -9.71 1.94 10.61
C VAL A 112 -8.98 3.28 10.65
N SER A 113 -8.36 3.60 11.78
CA SER A 113 -7.45 4.75 11.88
C SER A 113 -6.18 4.52 11.05
N GLY A 114 -5.44 5.58 10.75
CA GLY A 114 -4.13 5.44 10.10
C GLY A 114 -3.11 4.65 10.95
N GLU A 115 -3.21 4.71 12.28
CA GLU A 115 -2.37 3.90 13.18
C GLU A 115 -2.69 2.41 13.09
N GLU A 116 -3.98 2.05 12.99
CA GLU A 116 -4.39 0.66 12.84
C GLU A 116 -4.07 0.12 11.45
N GLU A 117 -4.24 0.93 10.40
CA GLU A 117 -3.78 0.62 9.03
C GLU A 117 -2.28 0.31 9.02
N ALA A 118 -1.48 1.21 9.59
CA ALA A 118 -0.03 1.04 9.75
C ALA A 118 0.34 -0.25 10.50
N ALA A 119 -0.36 -0.55 11.60
CA ALA A 119 -0.10 -1.75 12.40
C ALA A 119 -0.43 -3.04 11.62
N LEU A 120 -1.51 -3.05 10.84
CA LEU A 120 -1.89 -4.18 9.99
C LEU A 120 -0.89 -4.37 8.85
N SER A 121 -0.50 -3.31 8.13
CA SER A 121 0.51 -3.36 7.06
C SER A 121 1.85 -3.88 7.58
N PHE A 122 2.30 -3.40 8.74
CA PHE A 122 3.54 -3.88 9.37
C PHE A 122 3.43 -5.37 9.74
N ALA A 123 2.31 -5.80 10.32
CA ALA A 123 2.11 -7.18 10.71
C ALA A 123 2.11 -8.14 9.50
N GLY A 124 1.52 -7.72 8.37
CA GLY A 124 1.57 -8.48 7.13
C GLY A 124 3.00 -8.60 6.58
N ALA A 125 3.67 -7.47 6.38
CA ALA A 125 5.01 -7.43 5.81
C ALA A 125 6.06 -8.19 6.64
N VAL A 126 6.04 -8.03 7.97
CA VAL A 126 7.05 -8.65 8.85
C VAL A 126 6.78 -10.14 9.07
N SER A 127 5.57 -10.64 8.80
CA SER A 127 5.24 -12.06 8.98
C SER A 127 6.03 -13.00 8.05
N VAL A 128 6.50 -12.48 6.91
CA VAL A 128 7.22 -13.24 5.86
C VAL A 128 8.63 -12.72 5.60
N LEU A 129 9.03 -11.62 6.24
CA LEU A 129 10.30 -10.98 5.98
C LEU A 129 11.47 -11.91 6.37
N ASP A 130 12.45 -12.06 5.48
CA ASP A 130 13.63 -12.89 5.74
C ASP A 130 14.35 -12.42 7.01
N PRO A 131 14.50 -13.29 8.04
CA PRO A 131 15.23 -12.98 9.27
C PRO A 131 16.70 -12.57 9.06
N ALA A 132 17.27 -12.79 7.87
CA ALA A 132 18.60 -12.34 7.51
C ALA A 132 18.70 -10.81 7.37
N HIS A 133 17.58 -10.11 7.13
CA HIS A 133 17.58 -8.65 7.08
C HIS A 133 17.78 -8.04 8.47
N ALA A 134 18.64 -7.03 8.57
CA ALA A 134 18.91 -6.38 9.84
C ALA A 134 17.80 -5.40 10.21
N GLY A 135 17.19 -5.58 11.38
CA GLY A 135 16.30 -4.59 11.99
C GLY A 135 17.07 -3.45 12.70
N PRO A 136 16.41 -2.32 13.02
CA PRO A 136 14.98 -2.06 12.84
C PRO A 136 14.57 -1.91 11.37
N TYR A 137 13.38 -2.42 11.05
CA TYR A 137 12.73 -2.28 9.76
C TYR A 137 11.91 -1.00 9.74
N LEU A 138 12.05 -0.20 8.69
CA LEU A 138 11.06 0.82 8.35
C LEU A 138 10.18 0.26 7.25
N VAL A 139 8.95 -0.10 7.60
CA VAL A 139 7.94 -0.55 6.65
C VAL A 139 7.18 0.67 6.14
N VAL A 140 7.01 0.74 4.82
CA VAL A 140 6.35 1.84 4.12
C VAL A 140 5.27 1.29 3.20
N ASP A 141 4.02 1.64 3.47
CA ASP A 141 2.88 1.28 2.63
C ASP A 141 2.44 2.51 1.82
N ILE A 142 2.56 2.47 0.49
CA ILE A 142 2.12 3.58 -0.37
C ILE A 142 0.76 3.24 -0.97
N GLY A 143 -0.27 3.69 -0.27
CA GLY A 143 -1.66 3.63 -0.73
C GLY A 143 -2.00 4.70 -1.77
N GLY A 144 -3.28 4.75 -2.13
CA GLY A 144 -3.79 5.78 -3.03
C GLY A 144 -4.04 7.12 -2.33
N GLY A 145 -4.49 7.10 -1.07
CA GLY A 145 -4.86 8.28 -0.29
C GLY A 145 -3.93 8.58 0.87
N SER A 146 -3.25 7.58 1.42
CA SER A 146 -2.33 7.72 2.52
C SER A 146 -1.04 6.92 2.27
N THR A 147 -0.04 7.19 3.11
CA THR A 147 1.22 6.46 3.14
C THR A 147 1.60 6.24 4.60
N GLU A 148 1.71 4.98 4.99
CA GLU A 148 2.03 4.58 6.36
C GLU A 148 3.54 4.37 6.50
N LEU A 149 4.13 4.91 7.57
CA LEU A 149 5.52 4.73 7.97
C LEU A 149 5.58 4.04 9.33
N VAL A 150 6.18 2.86 9.39
CA VAL A 150 6.23 2.06 10.62
C VAL A 150 7.64 1.56 10.89
N LEU A 151 8.25 2.04 11.98
CA LEU A 151 9.55 1.58 12.45
C LEU A 151 9.36 0.50 13.52
N GLY A 152 10.01 -0.65 13.38
CA GLY A 152 9.89 -1.74 14.35
C GLY A 152 10.95 -2.83 14.21
N ASP A 153 10.94 -3.80 15.13
CA ASP A 153 11.84 -4.95 15.15
C ASP A 153 11.09 -6.23 15.55
N GLY A 154 10.13 -6.62 14.71
CA GLY A 154 9.17 -7.69 14.99
C GLY A 154 7.83 -7.15 15.50
N THR A 155 7.84 -6.02 16.21
CA THR A 155 6.64 -5.26 16.58
C THR A 155 6.81 -3.76 16.25
N PRO A 156 5.72 -3.02 15.97
CA PRO A 156 5.78 -1.57 15.78
C PRO A 156 6.31 -0.85 17.03
N ARG A 157 7.25 0.08 16.84
CA ARG A 157 7.78 0.98 17.88
C ARG A 157 7.32 2.42 17.71
N ALA A 158 7.19 2.85 16.46
CA ALA A 158 6.67 4.14 16.07
C ALA A 158 5.95 3.97 14.73
N ALA A 159 4.81 4.63 14.58
CA ALA A 159 4.00 4.59 13.39
C ALA A 159 3.38 5.96 13.11
N LEU A 160 3.24 6.30 11.84
CA LEU A 160 2.46 7.45 11.40
C LEU A 160 1.84 7.15 10.03
N SER A 161 0.60 7.59 9.81
CA SER A 161 -0.03 7.63 8.49
C SER A 161 -0.02 9.07 8.00
N MET A 162 0.59 9.30 6.82
CA MET A 162 0.61 10.60 6.15
C MET A 162 -0.55 10.67 5.15
N ASP A 163 -1.25 11.81 5.08
CA ASP A 163 -2.30 12.06 4.09
C ASP A 163 -1.74 12.38 2.70
N VAL A 164 -0.88 11.49 2.20
CA VAL A 164 -0.34 11.48 0.84
C VAL A 164 -0.34 10.07 0.30
N GLY A 165 -0.86 9.89 -0.90
CA GLY A 165 -0.83 8.64 -1.63
C GLY A 165 -0.83 8.90 -3.13
N CYS A 166 -0.67 7.87 -3.94
CA CYS A 166 -0.47 8.04 -5.38
C CYS A 166 -1.65 8.70 -6.09
N VAL A 167 -2.90 8.40 -5.71
CA VAL A 167 -4.11 9.05 -6.25
C VAL A 167 -4.16 10.51 -5.81
N ARG A 168 -4.04 10.74 -4.49
CA ARG A 168 -4.17 12.07 -3.90
C ARG A 168 -3.13 13.05 -4.45
N LEU A 169 -1.87 12.63 -4.52
CA LEU A 169 -0.79 13.49 -5.01
C LEU A 169 -0.92 13.77 -6.52
N THR A 170 -1.38 12.79 -7.30
CA THR A 170 -1.71 12.98 -8.72
C THR A 170 -2.78 14.05 -8.88
N GLU A 171 -3.91 13.92 -8.18
CA GLU A 171 -5.03 14.86 -8.29
C GLU A 171 -4.67 16.28 -7.84
N ARG A 172 -3.84 16.41 -6.80
CA ARG A 172 -3.39 17.71 -6.28
C ARG A 172 -2.48 18.45 -7.25
N HIS A 173 -1.46 17.76 -7.78
CA HIS A 173 -0.30 18.43 -8.39
C HIS A 173 0.00 18.01 -9.83
N LEU A 174 -0.14 16.72 -10.19
CA LEU A 174 0.39 16.19 -11.46
C LEU A 174 -0.68 16.17 -12.55
N ARG A 175 -0.89 17.30 -13.24
CA ARG A 175 -1.97 17.45 -14.23
C ARG A 175 -1.51 17.27 -15.67
N THR A 176 -0.21 17.39 -15.95
CA THR A 176 0.36 17.18 -17.28
C THR A 176 1.05 15.83 -17.41
N ASP A 177 1.21 15.36 -18.64
CA ASP A 177 1.81 14.06 -18.95
C ASP A 177 2.93 14.20 -20.00
N PRO A 178 4.22 13.99 -19.61
CA PRO A 178 4.69 13.87 -18.23
C PRO A 178 4.53 15.20 -17.44
N PRO A 179 4.62 15.18 -16.09
CA PRO A 179 4.50 16.37 -15.28
C PRO A 179 5.51 17.47 -15.65
N THR A 180 5.11 18.73 -15.52
CA THR A 180 6.07 19.84 -15.69
C THR A 180 7.02 19.92 -14.49
N PRO A 181 8.21 20.54 -14.62
CA PRO A 181 9.10 20.76 -13.49
C PRO A 181 8.46 21.52 -12.31
N GLN A 182 7.50 22.41 -12.60
CA GLN A 182 6.76 23.14 -11.57
C GLN A 182 5.78 22.23 -10.80
N GLU A 183 5.06 21.36 -11.52
CA GLU A 183 4.15 20.39 -10.91
C GLU A 183 4.92 19.36 -10.08
N GLU A 184 6.05 18.88 -10.59
CA GLU A 184 6.93 17.98 -9.87
C GLU A 184 7.46 18.62 -8.58
N GLU A 185 8.01 19.82 -8.64
CA GLU A 185 8.56 20.47 -7.44
C GLU A 185 7.47 20.78 -6.41
N ALA A 186 6.26 21.18 -6.86
CA ALA A 186 5.13 21.36 -5.95
C ALA A 186 4.73 20.04 -5.26
N ALA A 187 4.69 18.94 -6.00
CA ALA A 187 4.42 17.62 -5.44
C ALA A 187 5.52 17.19 -4.46
N ARG A 188 6.80 17.33 -4.81
CA ARG A 188 7.92 17.01 -3.93
C ARG A 188 7.91 17.85 -2.66
N ALA A 189 7.63 19.15 -2.76
CA ALA A 189 7.52 20.02 -1.61
C ALA A 189 6.39 19.58 -0.65
N ASP A 190 5.26 19.13 -1.18
CA ASP A 190 4.16 18.58 -0.38
C ASP A 190 4.57 17.31 0.36
N VAL A 191 5.21 16.35 -0.33
CA VAL A 191 5.72 15.11 0.29
C VAL A 191 6.78 15.42 1.35
N ARG A 192 7.76 16.29 1.06
CA ARG A 192 8.83 16.64 1.99
C ARG A 192 8.29 17.28 3.26
N ARG A 193 7.30 18.15 3.16
CA ARG A 193 6.62 18.74 4.32
C ARG A 193 5.99 17.67 5.21
N MET A 194 5.31 16.69 4.62
CA MET A 194 4.73 15.58 5.40
C MET A 194 5.82 14.69 6.02
N LEU A 195 6.94 14.49 5.33
CA LEU A 195 8.10 13.78 5.89
C LEU A 195 8.76 14.56 7.02
N ASP A 196 8.77 15.89 6.99
CA ASP A 196 9.26 16.71 8.10
C ASP A 196 8.43 16.46 9.37
N ASP A 197 7.11 16.45 9.25
CA ASP A 197 6.19 16.11 10.35
C ASP A 197 6.37 14.65 10.79
N ALA A 198 6.55 13.73 9.83
CA ALA A 198 6.70 12.31 10.11
C ALA A 198 7.99 11.96 10.85
N SER A 199 9.12 12.58 10.48
CA SER A 199 10.41 12.36 11.14
C SER A 199 10.41 12.79 12.61
N ALA A 200 9.47 13.64 13.04
CA ALA A 200 9.29 14.00 14.44
C ALA A 200 8.65 12.88 15.28
N VAL A 201 7.90 11.97 14.64
CA VAL A 201 7.18 10.87 15.30
C VAL A 201 7.88 9.53 15.07
N VAL A 202 8.32 9.28 13.84
CA VAL A 202 8.98 8.04 13.39
C VAL A 202 10.46 8.32 13.15
N PRO A 203 11.39 7.78 13.97
CA PRO A 203 12.82 8.03 13.81
C PRO A 203 13.43 7.36 12.56
N LEU A 204 13.23 7.94 11.38
CA LEU A 204 13.59 7.32 10.09
C LEU A 204 15.09 6.98 10.01
N GLY A 205 15.97 7.83 10.55
CA GLY A 205 17.41 7.58 10.64
C GLY A 205 17.84 6.36 11.47
N ARG A 206 16.92 5.68 12.17
CA ARG A 206 17.20 4.43 12.90
C ARG A 206 16.93 3.17 12.06
N ALA A 207 16.38 3.31 10.85
CA ALA A 207 16.12 2.20 9.95
C ALA A 207 17.44 1.54 9.51
N ARG A 208 17.49 0.21 9.54
CA ARG A 208 18.58 -0.57 8.93
C ARG A 208 18.18 -1.20 7.60
N THR A 209 16.91 -1.55 7.46
CA THR A 209 16.31 -2.04 6.23
C THR A 209 15.04 -1.25 5.95
N LEU A 210 14.88 -0.78 4.73
CA LEU A 210 13.67 -0.12 4.25
C LEU A 210 12.83 -1.15 3.50
N VAL A 211 11.59 -1.36 3.92
CA VAL A 211 10.67 -2.34 3.33
C VAL A 211 9.50 -1.57 2.71
N GLY A 212 9.34 -1.63 1.39
CA GLY A 212 8.25 -0.97 0.68
C GLY A 212 7.16 -1.96 0.27
N LEU A 213 5.90 -1.54 0.41
CA LEU A 213 4.72 -2.33 0.16
C LEU A 213 3.82 -1.71 -0.93
N ALA A 214 2.81 -2.48 -1.31
CA ALA A 214 1.72 -2.06 -2.18
C ALA A 214 2.13 -1.69 -3.61
N GLY A 215 1.10 -1.36 -4.40
CA GLY A 215 1.19 -1.35 -5.85
C GLY A 215 2.21 -0.39 -6.46
N SER A 216 2.49 0.75 -5.81
CA SER A 216 3.48 1.71 -6.30
C SER A 216 4.89 1.12 -6.20
N VAL A 217 5.24 0.56 -5.04
CA VAL A 217 6.56 -0.03 -4.80
C VAL A 217 6.76 -1.26 -5.68
N THR A 218 5.79 -2.17 -5.74
CA THR A 218 5.93 -3.41 -6.54
C THR A 218 6.10 -3.10 -8.04
N THR A 219 5.43 -2.05 -8.53
CA THR A 219 5.58 -1.58 -9.92
C THR A 219 6.95 -0.93 -10.16
N VAL A 220 7.47 -0.12 -9.22
CA VAL A 220 8.83 0.44 -9.29
C VAL A 220 9.88 -0.68 -9.30
N THR A 221 9.69 -1.70 -8.47
CA THR A 221 10.57 -2.87 -8.38
C THR A 221 10.55 -3.68 -9.67
N ALA A 222 9.38 -3.92 -10.27
CA ALA A 222 9.28 -4.57 -11.57
C ALA A 222 10.04 -3.82 -12.66
N HIS A 223 9.93 -2.49 -12.69
CA HIS A 223 10.70 -1.64 -13.59
C HIS A 223 12.21 -1.74 -13.31
N ALA A 224 12.62 -1.65 -12.04
CA ALA A 224 14.00 -1.73 -11.61
C ALA A 224 14.65 -3.07 -12.00
N LEU A 225 13.89 -4.16 -11.92
CA LEU A 225 14.28 -5.51 -12.32
C LEU A 225 14.24 -5.72 -13.85
N ARG A 226 13.66 -4.78 -14.60
CA ARG A 226 13.45 -4.86 -16.06
C ARG A 226 12.61 -6.07 -16.46
N LEU A 227 11.55 -6.33 -15.69
CA LEU A 227 10.64 -7.43 -15.97
C LEU A 227 9.83 -7.15 -17.25
N PRO A 228 9.55 -8.17 -18.09
CA PRO A 228 8.69 -8.01 -19.25
C PRO A 228 7.19 -8.03 -18.90
N ALA A 229 6.84 -8.63 -17.76
CA ALA A 229 5.49 -8.77 -17.23
C ALA A 229 5.52 -8.75 -15.70
N TYR A 230 4.36 -8.58 -15.05
CA TYR A 230 4.30 -8.63 -13.58
C TYR A 230 4.61 -10.04 -13.10
N ASP A 231 5.64 -10.19 -12.28
CA ASP A 231 6.08 -11.47 -11.73
C ASP A 231 6.21 -11.32 -10.19
N PRO A 232 5.19 -11.75 -9.42
CA PRO A 232 5.21 -11.64 -7.96
C PRO A 232 6.40 -12.36 -7.34
N ALA A 233 6.84 -13.49 -7.90
CA ALA A 233 7.93 -14.28 -7.33
C ALA A 233 9.31 -13.62 -7.52
N ALA A 234 9.45 -12.79 -8.57
CA ALA A 234 10.65 -11.99 -8.78
C ALA A 234 10.65 -10.68 -7.98
N ILE A 235 9.45 -10.16 -7.65
CA ILE A 235 9.27 -8.88 -6.96
C ILE A 235 9.33 -9.05 -5.44
N ASP A 236 8.65 -10.07 -4.91
CA ASP A 236 8.60 -10.33 -3.47
C ASP A 236 9.99 -10.67 -2.93
N GLY A 237 10.40 -10.00 -1.85
CA GLY A 237 11.72 -10.14 -1.25
C GLY A 237 12.87 -9.51 -2.07
N ALA A 238 12.59 -8.87 -3.21
CA ALA A 238 13.63 -8.24 -4.01
C ALA A 238 14.33 -7.13 -3.19
N ALA A 239 15.63 -7.31 -2.99
CA ALA A 239 16.50 -6.39 -2.27
C ALA A 239 17.33 -5.58 -3.28
N LEU A 240 17.09 -4.26 -3.36
CA LEU A 240 17.73 -3.37 -4.32
C LEU A 240 18.47 -2.23 -3.62
N GLU A 241 19.58 -1.80 -4.23
CA GLU A 241 20.28 -0.58 -3.82
C GLU A 241 19.38 0.65 -4.02
N ALA A 242 19.46 1.61 -3.10
CA ALA A 242 18.66 2.84 -3.13
C ALA A 242 18.74 3.56 -4.48
N ASP A 243 19.93 3.69 -5.06
CA ASP A 243 20.13 4.35 -6.36
C ASP A 243 19.36 3.68 -7.49
N ARG A 244 19.25 2.35 -7.48
CA ARG A 244 18.50 1.61 -8.52
C ARG A 244 17.00 1.86 -8.40
N VAL A 245 16.50 1.94 -7.17
CA VAL A 245 15.11 2.31 -6.89
C VAL A 245 14.83 3.74 -7.33
N LEU A 246 15.68 4.69 -6.92
CA LEU A 246 15.55 6.12 -7.27
C LEU A 246 15.58 6.35 -8.79
N ASN A 247 16.46 5.67 -9.51
CA ASN A 247 16.51 5.73 -10.98
C ASN A 247 15.21 5.21 -11.62
N SER A 248 14.61 4.16 -11.06
CA SER A 248 13.35 3.61 -11.55
C SER A 248 12.17 4.52 -11.23
N CYS A 249 12.15 5.14 -10.06
CA CYS A 249 11.17 6.16 -9.72
C CYS A 249 11.22 7.33 -10.70
N SER A 250 12.42 7.84 -10.98
CA SER A 250 12.61 8.93 -11.94
C SER A 250 12.15 8.55 -13.34
N ALA A 251 12.49 7.34 -13.82
CA ALA A 251 12.06 6.87 -15.13
C ALA A 251 10.52 6.78 -15.24
N LEU A 252 9.84 6.23 -14.22
CA LEU A 252 8.39 6.10 -14.21
C LEU A 252 7.65 7.46 -14.11
N LEU A 253 8.19 8.40 -13.33
CA LEU A 253 7.63 9.75 -13.19
C LEU A 253 7.67 10.52 -14.52
N HIS A 254 8.77 10.40 -15.26
CA HIS A 254 8.99 11.16 -16.50
C HIS A 254 8.55 10.43 -17.78
N ALA A 255 8.18 9.15 -17.68
CA ALA A 255 7.63 8.41 -18.81
C ALA A 255 6.22 8.95 -19.16
N PRO A 256 5.94 9.28 -20.43
CA PRO A 256 4.58 9.57 -20.89
C PRO A 256 3.62 8.42 -20.58
N HIS A 257 2.33 8.72 -20.42
CA HIS A 257 1.28 7.75 -20.15
C HIS A 257 1.28 6.60 -21.16
N ALA A 258 1.48 6.88 -22.46
CA ALA A 258 1.52 5.85 -23.49
C ALA A 258 2.66 4.83 -23.26
N ASP A 259 3.83 5.31 -22.83
CA ASP A 259 4.99 4.46 -22.55
C ASP A 259 4.77 3.65 -21.28
N ARG A 260 4.19 4.26 -20.23
CA ARG A 260 3.79 3.55 -19.00
C ARG A 260 2.78 2.44 -19.29
N ALA A 261 1.78 2.72 -20.13
CA ALA A 261 0.75 1.75 -20.52
C ALA A 261 1.30 0.59 -21.35
N ALA A 262 2.43 0.78 -22.04
CA ALA A 262 3.09 -0.26 -22.83
C ALA A 262 3.99 -1.18 -21.99
N MET A 263 4.27 -0.85 -20.72
CA MET A 263 5.06 -1.69 -19.83
C MET A 263 4.22 -2.90 -19.39
N GLY A 264 4.65 -4.12 -19.75
CA GLY A 264 3.85 -5.34 -19.52
C GLY A 264 3.59 -5.70 -18.05
N PHE A 265 4.30 -5.10 -17.10
CA PHE A 265 4.04 -5.24 -15.66
C PHE A 265 3.09 -4.18 -15.10
N MET A 266 2.72 -3.16 -15.88
CA MET A 266 1.88 -2.05 -15.44
C MET A 266 0.42 -2.47 -15.45
N HIS A 267 -0.22 -2.49 -14.27
CA HIS A 267 -1.66 -2.68 -14.21
C HIS A 267 -2.38 -1.47 -14.85
N PRO A 268 -3.37 -1.65 -15.75
CA PRO A 268 -4.03 -0.54 -16.45
C PRO A 268 -4.57 0.56 -15.51
N GLY A 269 -5.17 0.14 -14.39
CA GLY A 269 -5.70 1.08 -13.41
C GLY A 269 -4.65 1.87 -12.59
N ARG A 270 -3.34 1.58 -12.75
CA ARG A 270 -2.24 2.29 -12.10
C ARG A 270 -1.51 3.28 -13.02
N VAL A 271 -1.71 3.19 -14.34
CA VAL A 271 -0.98 4.01 -15.34
C VAL A 271 -1.09 5.51 -15.03
N ASP A 272 -2.27 5.95 -14.60
CA ASP A 272 -2.57 7.35 -14.29
C ASP A 272 -1.84 7.88 -13.05
N VAL A 273 -1.51 7.00 -12.09
CA VAL A 273 -1.09 7.40 -10.73
C VAL A 273 0.31 6.94 -10.35
N ILE A 274 0.92 6.06 -11.13
CA ILE A 274 2.24 5.51 -10.82
C ILE A 274 3.34 6.58 -10.79
N GLY A 275 3.22 7.66 -11.57
CA GLY A 275 4.17 8.78 -11.51
C GLY A 275 4.23 9.41 -10.11
N ALA A 276 3.07 9.72 -9.52
CA ALA A 276 3.00 10.19 -8.15
C ALA A 276 3.47 9.15 -7.13
N GLY A 277 3.10 7.87 -7.31
CA GLY A 277 3.57 6.79 -6.44
C GLY A 277 5.09 6.66 -6.43
N ALA A 278 5.72 6.76 -7.60
CA ALA A 278 7.16 6.78 -7.78
C ALA A 278 7.82 8.02 -7.13
N LEU A 279 7.18 9.19 -7.25
CA LEU A 279 7.66 10.43 -6.62
C LEU A 279 7.65 10.30 -5.09
N ILE A 280 6.54 9.85 -4.49
CA ILE A 280 6.43 9.60 -3.04
C ILE A 280 7.52 8.63 -2.59
N TRP A 281 7.67 7.52 -3.30
CA TRP A 281 8.70 6.53 -2.96
C TRP A 281 10.11 7.10 -3.08
N SER A 282 10.39 7.92 -4.09
CA SER A 282 11.69 8.56 -4.26
C SER A 282 12.05 9.49 -3.10
N GLU A 283 11.11 10.30 -2.62
CA GLU A 283 11.31 11.21 -1.50
C GLU A 283 11.54 10.43 -0.20
N ILE A 284 10.80 9.33 0.03
CA ILE A 284 10.97 8.47 1.20
C ILE A 284 12.34 7.79 1.19
N VAL A 285 12.72 7.14 0.10
CA VAL A 285 14.02 6.46 -0.02
C VAL A 285 15.17 7.45 0.19
N ALA A 286 15.11 8.62 -0.46
CA ALA A 286 16.13 9.66 -0.32
C ALA A 286 16.21 10.20 1.11
N ARG A 287 15.06 10.46 1.74
CA ARG A 287 14.97 10.98 3.11
C ARG A 287 15.55 10.01 4.12
N VAL A 288 15.15 8.74 4.05
CA VAL A 288 15.64 7.69 4.95
C VAL A 288 17.15 7.50 4.79
N ALA A 289 17.64 7.41 3.56
CA ALA A 289 19.08 7.30 3.30
C ALA A 289 19.87 8.49 3.87
N SER A 290 19.36 9.71 3.68
CA SER A 290 19.97 10.94 4.21
C SER A 290 20.00 10.96 5.75
N GLU A 291 18.91 10.59 6.41
CA GLU A 291 18.85 10.60 7.89
C GLU A 291 19.73 9.50 8.51
N VAL A 292 19.77 8.31 7.90
CA VAL A 292 20.67 7.24 8.34
C VAL A 292 22.14 7.66 8.20
N ALA A 293 22.50 8.29 7.07
CA ALA A 293 23.85 8.80 6.84
C ALA A 293 24.22 9.93 7.83
N ALA A 294 23.29 10.84 8.13
CA ALA A 294 23.50 11.89 9.14
C ALA A 294 23.74 11.31 10.55
N GLY A 295 23.17 10.13 10.84
CA GLY A 295 23.43 9.35 12.06
C GLY A 295 24.72 8.53 12.03
N GLY A 296 25.52 8.60 10.97
CA GLY A 296 26.75 7.82 10.80
C GLY A 296 26.54 6.37 10.39
N GLY A 297 25.32 6.02 9.95
CA GLY A 297 24.98 4.70 9.42
C GLY A 297 25.04 4.63 7.90
N ALA A 298 24.79 3.44 7.37
CA ALA A 298 24.47 3.23 5.96
C ALA A 298 23.15 2.47 5.89
N LEU A 299 22.21 2.94 5.08
CA LEU A 299 20.95 2.24 4.85
C LEU A 299 21.27 0.93 4.13
N GLY A 300 20.70 -0.18 4.61
CA GLY A 300 20.76 -1.46 3.93
C GLY A 300 19.93 -1.47 2.64
N PRO A 301 19.66 -2.64 2.06
CA PRO A 301 18.87 -2.72 0.85
C PRO A 301 17.45 -2.21 1.07
N VAL A 302 16.86 -1.70 -0.01
CA VAL A 302 15.42 -1.45 -0.12
C VAL A 302 14.77 -2.77 -0.55
N VAL A 303 13.98 -3.34 0.35
CA VAL A 303 13.28 -4.62 0.16
C VAL A 303 11.84 -4.36 -0.27
N THR A 304 11.35 -5.11 -1.25
CA THR A 304 9.93 -5.09 -1.63
C THR A 304 9.20 -6.28 -1.04
N SER A 305 7.96 -6.08 -0.59
CA SER A 305 7.08 -7.16 -0.14
C SER A 305 5.75 -7.10 -0.89
N GLU A 306 5.28 -8.25 -1.38
CA GLU A 306 3.91 -8.44 -1.89
C GLU A 306 2.91 -8.67 -0.74
N HIS A 307 3.41 -8.91 0.47
CA HIS A 307 2.60 -9.09 1.68
C HIS A 307 2.43 -7.75 2.39
N ASP A 308 1.19 -7.35 2.62
CA ASP A 308 0.83 -6.01 3.09
C ASP A 308 -0.34 -6.04 4.09
N ILE A 309 -1.11 -4.95 4.17
CA ILE A 309 -2.30 -4.85 5.03
C ILE A 309 -3.24 -6.04 4.89
N LEU A 310 -3.40 -6.60 3.69
CA LEU A 310 -4.34 -7.68 3.44
C LEU A 310 -3.97 -8.95 4.22
N ASP A 311 -2.68 -9.24 4.28
CA ASP A 311 -2.09 -10.34 5.04
C ASP A 311 -2.19 -10.07 6.56
N GLY A 312 -1.96 -8.82 6.97
CA GLY A 312 -2.16 -8.37 8.35
C GLY A 312 -3.60 -8.54 8.85
N ILE A 313 -4.59 -8.19 8.01
CA ILE A 313 -6.02 -8.39 8.28
C ILE A 313 -6.32 -9.88 8.44
N ALA A 314 -5.84 -10.72 7.52
CA ALA A 314 -6.08 -12.16 7.57
C ALA A 314 -5.50 -12.77 8.86
N LEU A 315 -4.27 -12.43 9.20
CA LEU A 315 -3.62 -12.89 10.45
C LEU A 315 -4.36 -12.39 11.70
N SER A 316 -4.98 -11.21 11.67
CA SER A 316 -5.74 -10.68 12.80
C SER A 316 -7.01 -11.48 13.13
N LEU A 317 -7.55 -12.25 12.18
CA LEU A 317 -8.78 -13.03 12.36
C LEU A 317 -8.60 -14.31 13.19
N VAL A 318 -7.36 -14.70 13.49
CA VAL A 318 -7.04 -15.93 14.23
C VAL A 318 -6.23 -15.70 15.51
N ARG A 319 -5.88 -14.45 15.79
CA ARG A 319 -5.20 -14.05 17.03
C ARG A 319 -6.17 -13.93 18.21
#